data_AF-A0A9D2LTZ1-F1
#
_entry.id   AF-A0A9D2LTZ1-F1
#
_cell.length_a   1.000
_cell.length_b   1.000
_cell.length_c   1.000
_cell.angle_alpha   90.00
_cell.angle_beta   90.00
_cell.angle_gamma   90.00
#
_symmetry.space_group_name_H-M   'P 1'
#
loop_
_entity.id
_entity.type
_entity.pdbx_description
1 polymer ?
#
loop_
_entity_poly.entity_id
_entity_poly.type
_entity_poly.pdbx_seq_one_letter_code
_entity_poly.pdbx_strand_id
1 'polypeptide(L)'
;MPFNQKPQKFNAKINTVTIGSGDKTVSIGGNSTFPFYTFDAAEENTPKVGVEISDMGLEGASEGIKAYYDGASTMAEIAKKAAAMEGADFVTLILEGGDPNGENKSIDELIAVVKEVAEAIDCPLVVEGCKNVEKDAELLPKVAEALQGRNVLILSEKEENYKAIGAAAGLAYNQIVGAESAVDINLAKQLNVVTTQLGVDAKKIVMNVGSAAVGYGYEYVVSTMDRIKGAALSQNDNMLQMPIITPVSSEVWGVKEAMASEADMPEWGSQDERGIDMEIITAAADLASGSDAVILKHPQAVKTISEMIKALA
;
A
#
# COMPACT_ATOMS: atom_id res chain seq x y z
N MET A 1 -7.74 -34.25 30.78
CA MET A 1 -7.77 -34.59 29.36
C MET A 1 -6.66 -33.83 28.67
N PRO A 2 -5.94 -34.39 27.69
CA PRO A 2 -4.98 -33.63 26.89
C PRO A 2 -5.73 -32.54 26.10
N PHE A 3 -5.12 -31.37 25.96
CA PHE A 3 -5.61 -30.34 25.06
C PHE A 3 -5.64 -30.90 23.63
N ASN A 4 -6.76 -30.70 22.92
CA ASN A 4 -6.88 -31.03 21.51
C ASN A 4 -7.18 -29.74 20.74
N GLN A 5 -6.17 -29.25 20.02
CA GLN A 5 -6.33 -28.08 19.17
C GLN A 5 -7.37 -28.37 18.08
N LYS A 6 -8.27 -27.41 17.84
CA LYS A 6 -9.23 -27.48 16.75
C LYS A 6 -8.95 -26.34 15.77
N PRO A 7 -8.14 -26.59 14.72
CA PRO A 7 -7.88 -25.60 13.71
C PRO A 7 -9.18 -25.07 13.09
N GLN A 8 -9.30 -23.75 12.98
CA GLN A 8 -10.37 -23.14 12.21
C GLN A 8 -10.09 -23.33 10.72
N LYS A 9 -11.05 -23.90 9.99
CA LYS A 9 -10.91 -24.17 8.55
C LYS A 9 -11.88 -23.32 7.75
N PHE A 10 -11.35 -22.62 6.76
CA PHE A 10 -12.12 -21.92 5.76
C PHE A 10 -12.03 -22.66 4.41
N ASN A 11 -13.15 -22.73 3.69
CA ASN A 11 -13.16 -23.25 2.31
C ASN A 11 -12.82 -22.15 1.28
N ALA A 12 -12.80 -20.89 1.73
CA ALA A 12 -12.46 -19.72 0.95
C ALA A 12 -10.98 -19.34 1.14
N LYS A 13 -10.46 -18.55 0.22
CA LYS A 13 -9.08 -18.07 0.23
C LYS A 13 -9.00 -16.67 -0.38
N ILE A 14 -8.16 -15.81 0.17
CA ILE A 14 -7.81 -14.54 -0.44
C ILE A 14 -7.06 -14.81 -1.75
N ASN A 15 -7.40 -14.08 -2.80
CA ASN A 15 -6.74 -14.14 -4.09
C ASN A 15 -5.26 -13.79 -3.94
N THR A 16 -4.41 -14.52 -4.65
CA THR A 16 -2.99 -14.20 -4.75
C THR A 16 -2.79 -13.21 -5.88
N VAL A 17 -2.19 -12.06 -5.59
CA VAL A 17 -1.79 -11.06 -6.58
C VAL A 17 -0.27 -10.98 -6.57
N THR A 18 0.36 -11.03 -7.75
CA THR A 18 1.82 -10.95 -7.90
C THR A 18 2.19 -9.65 -8.58
N ILE A 19 2.96 -8.80 -7.90
CA ILE A 19 3.46 -7.50 -8.35
C ILE A 19 4.88 -7.66 -8.90
N GLY A 20 5.17 -6.97 -9.99
CA GLY A 20 6.45 -7.02 -10.68
C GLY A 20 6.50 -8.09 -11.76
N SER A 21 7.64 -8.16 -12.44
CA SER A 21 7.91 -9.08 -13.55
C SER A 21 9.35 -9.59 -13.47
N GLY A 22 9.66 -10.66 -14.21
CA GLY A 22 10.99 -11.29 -14.16
C GLY A 22 11.24 -12.05 -12.86
N ASP A 23 12.47 -12.02 -12.37
CA ASP A 23 12.92 -12.84 -11.24
C ASP A 23 12.61 -12.23 -9.85
N LYS A 24 12.27 -10.94 -9.79
CA LYS A 24 12.05 -10.19 -8.54
C LYS A 24 10.59 -9.80 -8.38
N THR A 25 9.71 -10.80 -8.27
CA THR A 25 8.28 -10.58 -8.04
C THR A 25 7.92 -10.70 -6.56
N VAL A 26 6.88 -9.97 -6.13
CA VAL A 26 6.30 -10.09 -4.79
C VAL A 26 4.85 -10.51 -4.90
N SER A 27 4.47 -11.55 -4.17
CA SER A 27 3.08 -12.02 -4.09
C SER A 27 2.47 -11.64 -2.75
N ILE A 28 1.23 -11.15 -2.78
CA ILE A 28 0.41 -10.81 -1.61
C ILE A 28 -0.91 -11.58 -1.66
N GLY A 29 -1.55 -11.77 -0.51
CA GLY A 29 -2.76 -12.57 -0.38
C GLY A 29 -2.47 -14.07 -0.37
N GLY A 30 -3.43 -14.88 -0.80
CA GLY A 30 -3.33 -16.34 -0.69
C GLY A 30 -3.67 -16.90 0.69
N ASN A 31 -4.12 -16.05 1.61
CA ASN A 31 -4.42 -16.46 2.98
C ASN A 31 -5.77 -17.19 3.07
N SER A 32 -5.80 -18.29 3.83
CA SER A 32 -7.01 -19.04 4.16
C SER A 32 -7.22 -19.16 5.67
N THR A 33 -6.68 -18.20 6.41
CA THR A 33 -6.74 -18.04 7.87
C THR A 33 -6.94 -16.56 8.18
N PHE A 34 -7.26 -16.25 9.44
CA PHE A 34 -7.11 -14.88 9.93
C PHE A 34 -5.61 -14.49 9.99
N PRO A 35 -5.30 -13.17 10.05
CA PRO A 35 -3.92 -12.69 9.99
C PRO A 35 -3.02 -13.33 11.05
N PHE A 36 -1.88 -13.88 10.63
CA PHE A 36 -0.90 -14.55 11.50
C PHE A 36 -1.41 -15.79 12.25
N TYR A 37 -2.58 -16.33 11.89
CA TYR A 37 -3.11 -17.56 12.50
C TYR A 37 -2.52 -18.80 11.82
N THR A 38 -1.19 -18.85 11.70
CA THR A 38 -0.42 -19.93 11.04
C THR A 38 -0.62 -21.30 11.73
N PHE A 39 -1.15 -21.29 12.96
CA PHE A 39 -1.57 -22.48 13.68
C PHE A 39 -2.85 -23.13 13.13
N ASP A 40 -3.66 -22.42 12.33
CA ASP A 40 -4.88 -22.94 11.70
C ASP A 40 -4.60 -23.55 10.32
N ALA A 41 -3.73 -22.92 9.53
CA ALA A 41 -3.16 -23.44 8.29
C ALA A 41 -1.88 -22.66 7.92
N ALA A 42 -1.02 -23.23 7.08
CA ALA A 42 0.17 -22.54 6.59
C ALA A 42 -0.20 -21.33 5.71
N GLU A 43 0.50 -20.22 5.90
CA GLU A 43 0.40 -19.04 5.02
C GLU A 43 1.13 -19.29 3.70
N GLU A 44 0.48 -18.94 2.58
CA GLU A 44 1.11 -19.04 1.25
C GLU A 44 2.07 -17.87 1.01
N ASN A 45 1.64 -16.66 1.36
CA ASN A 45 2.46 -15.46 1.26
C ASN A 45 2.35 -14.68 2.56
N THR A 46 3.50 -14.43 3.20
CA THR A 46 3.57 -13.53 4.34
C THR A 46 3.22 -12.11 3.90
N PRO A 47 2.71 -11.26 4.80
CA PRO A 47 2.53 -9.85 4.49
C PRO A 47 3.82 -9.15 4.02
N LYS A 48 3.67 -8.03 3.30
CA LYS A 48 4.77 -7.33 2.62
C LYS A 48 4.88 -5.87 3.02
N VAL A 49 6.10 -5.33 2.95
CA VAL A 49 6.41 -3.93 3.29
C VAL A 49 6.88 -3.18 2.05
N GLY A 50 6.14 -2.14 1.69
CA GLY A 50 6.51 -1.16 0.67
C GLY A 50 7.23 0.03 1.26
N VAL A 51 8.17 0.61 0.52
CA VAL A 51 8.83 1.87 0.87
C VAL A 51 8.33 3.00 -0.01
N GLU A 52 7.74 4.02 0.63
CA GLU A 52 7.27 5.24 -0.01
C GLU A 52 8.44 6.14 -0.43
N ILE A 53 8.39 6.60 -1.68
CA ILE A 53 9.14 7.73 -2.21
C ILE A 53 8.16 8.66 -2.94
N SER A 54 8.46 9.96 -3.00
CA SER A 54 7.58 10.96 -3.64
C SER A 54 8.31 11.66 -4.79
N ASP A 55 7.57 12.02 -5.84
CA ASP A 55 8.09 12.87 -6.93
C ASP A 55 8.48 14.29 -6.45
N MET A 56 8.08 14.65 -5.23
CA MET A 56 8.49 15.86 -4.52
C MET A 56 9.86 15.72 -3.82
N GLY A 57 10.49 14.55 -3.92
CA GLY A 57 11.76 14.28 -3.27
C GLY A 57 11.61 14.09 -1.76
N LEU A 58 12.46 14.75 -0.97
CA LEU A 58 12.56 14.58 0.49
C LEU A 58 12.24 15.86 1.27
N GLU A 59 11.67 16.86 0.59
CA GLU A 59 11.22 18.08 1.24
C GLU A 59 10.12 17.74 2.27
N GLY A 60 10.14 18.41 3.43
CA GLY A 60 9.18 18.14 4.51
C GLY A 60 9.38 16.81 5.28
N ALA A 61 10.22 15.89 4.80
CA ALA A 61 10.49 14.63 5.51
C ALA A 61 11.21 14.83 6.86
N SER A 62 11.06 13.87 7.77
CA SER A 62 11.73 13.87 9.07
C SER A 62 13.25 13.82 8.94
N GLU A 63 13.96 14.18 10.01
CA GLU A 63 15.42 14.14 10.03
C GLU A 63 15.95 12.71 9.79
N GLY A 64 15.34 11.70 10.41
CA GLY A 64 15.72 10.30 10.23
C GLY A 64 15.57 9.82 8.78
N ILE A 65 14.48 10.21 8.10
CA ILE A 65 14.28 9.90 6.68
C ILE A 65 15.35 10.59 5.82
N LYS A 66 15.57 11.89 6.02
CA LYS A 66 16.57 12.65 5.25
C LYS A 66 17.98 12.09 5.44
N ALA A 67 18.34 11.71 6.66
CA ALA A 67 19.64 11.12 6.96
C ALA A 67 19.89 9.81 6.21
N TYR A 68 18.88 8.94 6.08
CA TYR A 68 19.01 7.69 5.33
C TYR A 68 19.27 7.94 3.83
N TYR A 69 18.58 8.92 3.27
CA TYR A 69 18.72 9.27 1.86
C TYR A 69 19.89 10.21 1.56
N ASP A 70 20.67 10.66 2.56
CA ASP A 70 21.79 11.60 2.40
C ASP A 70 22.74 11.26 1.23
N GLY A 71 23.04 12.24 0.39
CA GLY A 71 23.82 12.07 -0.84
C GLY A 71 23.05 11.53 -2.05
N ALA A 72 21.75 11.22 -1.93
CA ALA A 72 20.87 11.02 -3.10
C ALA A 72 20.33 12.38 -3.57
N SER A 73 20.54 12.68 -4.84
CA SER A 73 20.20 13.95 -5.49
C SER A 73 19.18 13.81 -6.63
N THR A 74 18.92 12.58 -7.05
CA THR A 74 17.98 12.23 -8.13
C THR A 74 16.92 11.24 -7.64
N MET A 75 15.80 11.15 -8.35
CA MET A 75 14.76 10.17 -8.02
C MET A 75 15.24 8.74 -8.27
N ALA A 76 16.11 8.53 -9.25
CA ALA A 76 16.80 7.25 -9.46
C ALA A 76 17.63 6.82 -8.24
N GLU A 77 18.39 7.74 -7.62
CA GLU A 77 19.20 7.45 -6.43
C GLU A 77 18.33 7.19 -5.20
N ILE A 78 17.27 7.98 -5.01
CA ILE A 78 16.27 7.77 -3.95
C ILE A 78 15.62 6.40 -4.11
N ALA A 79 15.15 6.06 -5.31
CA ALA A 79 14.52 4.77 -5.59
C ALA A 79 15.46 3.59 -5.33
N LYS A 80 16.74 3.70 -5.72
CA LYS A 80 17.75 2.66 -5.43
C LYS A 80 17.98 2.46 -3.94
N LYS A 81 18.02 3.55 -3.16
CA LYS A 81 18.16 3.49 -1.70
C LYS A 81 16.90 2.92 -1.02
N ALA A 82 15.71 3.26 -1.51
CA ALA A 82 14.45 2.71 -1.04
C ALA A 82 14.38 1.20 -1.32
N ALA A 83 14.72 0.78 -2.53
CA ALA A 83 14.77 -0.63 -2.94
C ALA A 83 15.81 -1.45 -2.17
N ALA A 84 16.88 -0.82 -1.69
CA ALA A 84 17.93 -1.45 -0.89
C ALA A 84 17.67 -1.43 0.62
N MET A 85 16.55 -0.85 1.06
CA MET A 85 16.22 -0.72 2.48
C MET A 85 15.99 -2.10 3.12
N GLU A 86 16.62 -2.32 4.26
CA GLU A 86 16.50 -3.58 4.99
C GLU A 86 15.03 -3.82 5.39
N GLY A 87 14.43 -4.86 4.83
CA GLY A 87 13.04 -5.24 5.09
C GLY A 87 12.04 -4.79 4.03
N ALA A 88 12.46 -4.02 3.02
CA ALA A 88 11.61 -3.63 1.90
C ALA A 88 11.38 -4.80 0.93
N ASP A 89 10.12 -5.02 0.55
CA ASP A 89 9.71 -5.97 -0.48
C ASP A 89 9.49 -5.27 -1.83
N PHE A 90 9.01 -4.02 -1.82
CA PHE A 90 8.74 -3.22 -3.03
C PHE A 90 8.88 -1.73 -2.77
N VAL A 91 8.93 -0.94 -3.85
CA VAL A 91 8.93 0.53 -3.78
C VAL A 91 7.57 1.06 -4.19
N THR A 92 7.08 2.08 -3.50
CA THR A 92 5.88 2.85 -3.86
C THR A 92 6.29 4.26 -4.23
N LEU A 93 6.06 4.67 -5.47
CA LEU A 93 6.22 6.06 -5.90
C LEU A 93 4.88 6.77 -5.83
N ILE A 94 4.78 7.82 -5.00
CA ILE A 94 3.61 8.70 -4.96
C ILE A 94 3.87 9.94 -5.85
N LEU A 95 2.90 10.26 -6.69
CA LEU A 95 2.93 11.39 -7.62
C LEU A 95 2.21 12.62 -7.02
N GLU A 96 2.55 12.98 -5.78
CA GLU A 96 1.96 14.08 -5.00
C GLU A 96 2.04 15.43 -5.73
N GLY A 97 3.12 15.68 -6.47
CA GLY A 97 3.30 16.91 -7.23
C GLY A 97 2.24 17.14 -8.31
N GLY A 98 1.44 16.12 -8.64
CA GLY A 98 0.34 16.23 -9.59
C GLY A 98 -0.89 16.97 -9.07
N ASP A 99 -1.04 17.17 -7.75
CA ASP A 99 -2.24 17.79 -7.17
C ASP A 99 -2.50 19.18 -7.79
N PRO A 100 -3.66 19.41 -8.42
CA PRO A 100 -4.05 20.71 -8.95
C PRO A 100 -4.05 21.86 -7.92
N ASN A 101 -4.15 21.54 -6.62
CA ASN A 101 -4.12 22.52 -5.53
C ASN A 101 -2.71 22.72 -4.93
N GLY A 102 -1.73 21.93 -5.35
CA GLY A 102 -0.33 22.01 -4.96
C GLY A 102 0.53 22.52 -6.11
N GLU A 103 1.64 21.82 -6.38
CA GLU A 103 2.57 22.15 -7.48
C GLU A 103 1.93 22.01 -8.87
N ASN A 104 0.91 21.16 -9.00
CA ASN A 104 0.21 20.88 -10.26
C ASN A 104 1.16 20.60 -11.43
N LYS A 105 2.18 19.77 -11.20
CA LYS A 105 3.11 19.31 -12.23
C LYS A 105 2.34 18.72 -13.41
N SER A 106 2.91 18.90 -14.60
CA SER A 106 2.31 18.36 -15.81
C SER A 106 2.38 16.82 -15.82
N ILE A 107 1.47 16.18 -16.56
CA ILE A 107 1.50 14.71 -16.71
C ILE A 107 2.84 14.28 -17.31
N ASP A 108 3.38 15.00 -18.29
CA ASP A 108 4.66 14.65 -18.92
C ASP A 108 5.84 14.67 -17.94
N GLU A 109 5.88 15.65 -17.02
CA GLU A 109 6.89 15.71 -15.96
C GLU A 109 6.77 14.51 -15.00
N LEU A 110 5.55 14.18 -14.56
CA LEU A 110 5.31 13.04 -13.67
C LEU A 110 5.67 11.71 -14.34
N ILE A 111 5.35 11.56 -15.63
CA ILE A 111 5.72 10.36 -16.40
C ILE A 111 7.23 10.26 -16.60
N ALA A 112 7.95 11.38 -16.69
CA ALA A 112 9.42 11.36 -16.71
C ALA A 112 9.98 10.81 -15.39
N VAL A 113 9.45 11.24 -14.23
CA VAL A 113 9.84 10.71 -12.92
C VAL A 113 9.53 9.22 -12.80
N VAL A 114 8.33 8.80 -13.24
CA VAL A 114 7.93 7.39 -13.25
C VAL A 114 8.92 6.53 -14.04
N LYS A 115 9.33 6.98 -15.23
CA LYS A 115 10.32 6.27 -16.06
C LYS A 115 11.69 6.24 -15.40
N GLU A 116 12.15 7.36 -14.86
CA GLU A 116 13.42 7.45 -14.15
C GLU A 116 13.49 6.44 -12.99
N VAL A 117 12.45 6.38 -12.15
CA VAL A 117 12.35 5.42 -11.04
C VAL A 117 12.28 3.99 -11.57
N ALA A 118 11.46 3.74 -12.59
CA ALA A 118 11.27 2.41 -13.16
C ALA A 118 12.54 1.82 -13.79
N GLU A 119 13.37 2.66 -14.42
CA GLU A 119 14.65 2.27 -15.00
C GLU A 119 15.74 2.07 -13.93
N ALA A 120 15.59 2.69 -12.76
CA ALA A 120 16.57 2.66 -11.69
C ALA A 120 16.51 1.40 -10.81
N ILE A 121 15.35 0.73 -10.74
CA ILE A 121 15.10 -0.39 -9.83
C ILE A 121 14.52 -1.62 -10.54
N ASP A 122 14.95 -2.80 -10.08
CA ASP A 122 14.43 -4.09 -10.55
C ASP A 122 13.37 -4.70 -9.62
N CYS A 123 13.18 -4.15 -8.41
CA CYS A 123 12.16 -4.65 -7.49
C CYS A 123 10.75 -4.27 -7.99
N PRO A 124 9.69 -4.90 -7.46
CA PRO A 124 8.33 -4.51 -7.78
C PRO A 124 8.08 -3.03 -7.46
N LEU A 125 7.25 -2.41 -8.29
CA LEU A 125 6.89 -1.01 -8.19
C LEU A 125 5.37 -0.88 -8.06
N VAL A 126 4.96 -0.09 -7.08
CA VAL A 126 3.62 0.47 -6.93
C VAL A 126 3.71 1.95 -7.31
N VAL A 127 2.72 2.47 -8.03
CA VAL A 127 2.64 3.90 -8.33
C VAL A 127 1.31 4.43 -7.84
N GLU A 128 1.37 5.41 -6.94
CA GLU A 128 0.21 6.11 -6.40
C GLU A 128 0.03 7.47 -7.08
N GLY A 129 -1.21 7.82 -7.40
CA GLY A 129 -1.58 9.14 -7.93
C GLY A 129 -1.47 10.27 -6.90
N CYS A 130 -2.04 11.43 -7.24
CA CYS A 130 -2.06 12.60 -6.35
C CYS A 130 -3.32 12.69 -5.47
N LYS A 131 -4.18 11.66 -5.51
CA LYS A 131 -5.47 11.55 -4.82
C LYS A 131 -6.57 12.48 -5.34
N ASN A 132 -6.29 13.34 -6.33
CA ASN A 132 -7.30 14.12 -7.03
C ASN A 132 -7.96 13.28 -8.14
N VAL A 133 -9.27 13.07 -8.02
CA VAL A 133 -10.05 12.17 -8.90
C VAL A 133 -9.88 12.48 -10.39
N GLU A 134 -9.94 13.76 -10.76
CA GLU A 134 -9.94 14.21 -12.16
C GLU A 134 -8.52 14.13 -12.74
N LYS A 135 -7.52 14.60 -11.99
CA LYS A 135 -6.12 14.50 -12.39
C LYS A 135 -5.67 13.05 -12.52
N ASP A 136 -6.01 12.19 -11.56
CA ASP A 136 -5.62 10.78 -11.56
C ASP A 136 -6.30 9.99 -12.68
N ALA A 137 -7.52 10.38 -13.08
CA ALA A 137 -8.21 9.80 -14.23
C ALA A 137 -7.48 10.04 -15.56
N GLU A 138 -6.65 11.10 -15.65
CA GLU A 138 -5.80 11.39 -16.80
C GLU A 138 -4.37 10.82 -16.63
N LEU A 139 -3.80 10.95 -15.43
CA LEU A 139 -2.43 10.59 -15.10
C LEU A 139 -2.21 9.08 -15.06
N LEU A 140 -3.02 8.34 -14.31
CA LEU A 140 -2.78 6.91 -14.06
C LEU A 140 -2.90 6.03 -15.31
N PRO A 141 -3.77 6.32 -16.30
CA PRO A 141 -3.71 5.68 -17.61
C PRO A 141 -2.35 5.83 -18.32
N LYS A 142 -1.71 7.00 -18.18
CA LYS A 142 -0.39 7.28 -18.76
C LYS A 142 0.73 6.60 -17.99
N VAL A 143 0.60 6.47 -16.68
CA VAL A 143 1.51 5.65 -15.86
C VAL A 143 1.44 4.18 -16.30
N ALA A 144 0.23 3.64 -16.45
CA ALA A 144 0.02 2.26 -16.87
C ALA A 144 0.62 1.97 -18.26
N GLU A 145 0.45 2.92 -19.20
CA GLU A 145 1.06 2.89 -20.54
C GLU A 145 2.60 2.89 -20.46
N ALA A 146 3.17 3.84 -19.70
CA ALA A 146 4.61 4.00 -19.58
C ALA A 146 5.32 2.80 -18.93
N LEU A 147 4.60 2.05 -18.09
CA LEU A 147 5.12 0.90 -17.35
C LEU A 147 4.66 -0.45 -17.92
N GLN A 148 4.17 -0.49 -19.16
CA GLN A 148 3.69 -1.71 -19.79
C GLN A 148 4.74 -2.83 -19.72
N GLY A 149 4.29 -4.03 -19.34
CA GLY A 149 5.14 -5.21 -19.20
C GLY A 149 5.83 -5.36 -17.85
N ARG A 150 5.81 -4.35 -16.98
CA ARG A 150 6.39 -4.43 -15.63
C ARG A 150 5.45 -5.04 -14.58
N ASN A 151 4.15 -5.16 -14.89
CA ASN A 151 3.12 -5.70 -14.00
C ASN A 151 3.11 -4.98 -12.64
N VAL A 152 3.03 -3.65 -12.71
CA VAL A 152 2.98 -2.75 -11.55
C VAL A 152 1.58 -2.70 -10.96
N LEU A 153 1.50 -2.28 -9.69
CA LEU A 153 0.25 -1.92 -9.05
C LEU A 153 0.00 -0.41 -9.22
N ILE A 154 -1.13 -0.07 -9.83
CA ILE A 154 -1.59 1.31 -10.00
C ILE A 154 -2.57 1.64 -8.88
N LEU A 155 -2.18 2.54 -7.98
CA LEU A 155 -2.92 2.90 -6.77
C LEU A 155 -3.46 4.35 -6.92
N SER A 156 -4.74 4.65 -6.82
CA SER A 156 -5.87 3.74 -6.94
C SER A 156 -6.94 4.34 -7.84
N GLU A 157 -7.77 3.47 -8.39
CA GLU A 157 -9.09 3.89 -8.82
C GLU A 157 -10.04 4.08 -7.62
N LYS A 158 -11.05 4.92 -7.82
CA LYS A 158 -12.17 5.19 -6.92
C LYS A 158 -13.47 5.00 -7.69
N GLU A 159 -14.61 5.02 -6.99
CA GLU A 159 -15.94 4.88 -7.61
C GLU A 159 -16.17 5.89 -8.75
N GLU A 160 -15.60 7.08 -8.65
CA GLU A 160 -15.76 8.16 -9.60
C GLU A 160 -14.94 7.97 -10.89
N ASN A 161 -13.80 7.28 -10.83
CA ASN A 161 -12.84 7.20 -11.93
C ASN A 161 -12.41 5.78 -12.33
N TYR A 162 -12.98 4.71 -11.75
CA TYR A 162 -12.69 3.31 -12.08
C TYR A 162 -12.83 2.98 -13.57
N LYS A 163 -13.75 3.63 -14.29
CA LYS A 163 -13.88 3.38 -15.74
C LYS A 163 -12.65 3.82 -16.52
N ALA A 164 -12.02 4.94 -16.13
CA ALA A 164 -10.84 5.43 -16.81
C ALA A 164 -9.61 4.59 -16.42
N ILE A 165 -9.40 4.42 -15.10
CA ILE A 165 -8.21 3.77 -14.56
C ILE A 165 -8.30 2.25 -14.78
N GLY A 166 -9.38 1.58 -14.38
CA GLY A 166 -9.58 0.15 -14.57
C GLY A 166 -9.54 -0.29 -16.03
N ALA A 167 -10.10 0.50 -16.96
CA ALA A 167 -10.00 0.19 -18.39
C ALA A 167 -8.57 0.33 -18.92
N ALA A 168 -7.85 1.39 -18.54
CA ALA A 168 -6.48 1.59 -19.00
C ALA A 168 -5.51 0.62 -18.32
N ALA A 169 -5.40 0.67 -16.99
CA ALA A 169 -4.48 -0.14 -16.22
C ALA A 169 -4.80 -1.63 -16.32
N GLY A 170 -6.05 -2.03 -16.04
CA GLY A 170 -6.44 -3.43 -15.99
C GLY A 170 -6.60 -4.09 -17.36
N LEU A 171 -7.28 -3.42 -18.31
CA LEU A 171 -7.61 -4.04 -19.61
C LEU A 171 -6.60 -3.75 -20.71
N ALA A 172 -6.25 -2.47 -20.91
CA ALA A 172 -5.39 -2.07 -22.03
C ALA A 172 -3.92 -2.47 -21.78
N TYR A 173 -3.42 -2.28 -20.56
CA TYR A 173 -2.01 -2.47 -20.22
C TYR A 173 -1.74 -3.67 -19.29
N ASN A 174 -2.78 -4.40 -18.87
CA ASN A 174 -2.68 -5.63 -18.07
C ASN A 174 -1.86 -5.48 -16.77
N GLN A 175 -1.93 -4.29 -16.18
CA GLN A 175 -1.38 -3.97 -14.87
C GLN A 175 -2.33 -4.46 -13.76
N ILE A 176 -1.90 -4.30 -12.51
CA ILE A 176 -2.73 -4.55 -11.33
C ILE A 176 -3.41 -3.24 -10.96
N VAL A 177 -4.69 -3.30 -10.61
CA VAL A 177 -5.52 -2.16 -10.25
C VAL A 177 -5.72 -2.13 -8.74
N GLY A 178 -5.30 -1.04 -8.11
CA GLY A 178 -5.64 -0.71 -6.73
C GLY A 178 -7.04 -0.09 -6.69
N ALA A 179 -7.93 -0.61 -5.85
CA ALA A 179 -9.31 -0.16 -5.71
C ALA A 179 -9.50 0.49 -4.33
N GLU A 180 -9.57 1.82 -4.29
CA GLU A 180 -9.70 2.61 -3.06
C GLU A 180 -11.16 2.86 -2.68
N SER A 181 -11.47 2.62 -1.40
CA SER A 181 -12.79 2.87 -0.81
C SER A 181 -12.67 3.61 0.52
N ALA A 182 -13.76 4.25 0.96
CA ALA A 182 -13.74 5.14 2.11
C ALA A 182 -14.13 4.44 3.42
N VAL A 183 -13.31 3.47 3.88
CA VAL A 183 -13.47 2.79 5.18
C VAL A 183 -14.85 2.13 5.33
N ASP A 184 -15.42 1.62 4.23
CA ASP A 184 -16.73 0.97 4.20
C ASP A 184 -16.69 -0.30 3.34
N ILE A 185 -17.07 -1.43 3.96
CA ILE A 185 -17.10 -2.75 3.30
C ILE A 185 -18.04 -2.80 2.09
N ASN A 186 -19.16 -2.09 2.11
CA ASN A 186 -20.10 -2.09 0.99
C ASN A 186 -19.53 -1.30 -0.18
N LEU A 187 -18.86 -0.18 0.10
CA LEU A 187 -18.16 0.59 -0.94
C LEU A 187 -17.01 -0.22 -1.55
N ALA A 188 -16.19 -0.88 -0.72
CA ALA A 188 -15.13 -1.78 -1.19
C ALA A 188 -15.69 -2.88 -2.09
N LYS A 189 -16.76 -3.55 -1.64
CA LYS A 189 -17.44 -4.59 -2.41
C LYS A 189 -18.03 -4.07 -3.72
N GLN A 190 -18.70 -2.92 -3.68
CA GLN A 190 -19.32 -2.30 -4.85
C GLN A 190 -18.26 -1.95 -5.89
N LEU A 191 -17.14 -1.36 -5.47
CA LEU A 191 -16.03 -1.04 -6.36
C LEU A 191 -15.48 -2.31 -7.04
N ASN A 192 -15.19 -3.36 -6.27
CA ASN A 192 -14.75 -4.65 -6.82
C ASN A 192 -15.76 -5.25 -7.81
N VAL A 193 -17.07 -5.12 -7.54
CA VAL A 193 -18.12 -5.57 -8.45
C VAL A 193 -18.09 -4.79 -9.77
N VAL A 194 -18.04 -3.45 -9.72
CA VAL A 194 -18.08 -2.66 -10.96
C VAL A 194 -16.77 -2.78 -11.76
N THR A 195 -15.63 -2.93 -11.09
CA THR A 195 -14.32 -3.15 -11.73
C THR A 195 -14.24 -4.51 -12.41
N THR A 196 -14.76 -5.56 -11.78
CA THR A 196 -14.84 -6.89 -12.43
C THR A 196 -15.88 -6.93 -13.56
N GLN A 197 -17.02 -6.22 -13.43
CA GLN A 197 -18.00 -6.07 -14.52
C GLN A 197 -17.45 -5.28 -15.71
N LEU A 198 -16.53 -4.35 -15.48
CA LEU A 198 -15.78 -3.67 -16.55
C LEU A 198 -14.89 -4.65 -17.32
N GLY A 199 -14.50 -5.76 -16.70
CA GLY A 199 -13.75 -6.87 -17.30
C GLY A 199 -12.37 -7.12 -16.67
N VAL A 200 -12.00 -6.37 -15.62
CA VAL A 200 -10.72 -6.56 -14.93
C VAL A 200 -10.76 -7.89 -14.18
N ASP A 201 -9.71 -8.71 -14.31
CA ASP A 201 -9.61 -9.96 -13.58
C ASP A 201 -9.56 -9.68 -12.07
N ALA A 202 -10.39 -10.36 -11.28
CA ALA A 202 -10.38 -10.28 -9.82
C ALA A 202 -9.01 -10.60 -9.19
N LYS A 203 -8.16 -11.38 -9.89
CA LYS A 203 -6.77 -11.67 -9.49
C LYS A 203 -5.77 -10.56 -9.87
N LYS A 204 -6.25 -9.47 -10.43
CA LYS A 204 -5.52 -8.24 -10.75
C LYS A 204 -6.06 -7.04 -9.97
N ILE A 205 -6.87 -7.26 -8.95
CA ILE A 205 -7.41 -6.21 -8.08
C ILE A 205 -6.79 -6.36 -6.69
N VAL A 206 -6.31 -5.24 -6.14
CA VAL A 206 -5.86 -5.10 -4.75
C VAL A 206 -6.72 -4.02 -4.10
N MET A 207 -7.29 -4.26 -2.92
CA MET A 207 -8.10 -3.26 -2.23
C MET A 207 -7.21 -2.31 -1.42
N ASN A 208 -7.46 -1.01 -1.54
CA ASN A 208 -7.13 -0.02 -0.52
C ASN A 208 -8.43 0.33 0.21
N VAL A 209 -8.63 -0.20 1.41
CA VAL A 209 -9.92 -0.05 2.11
C VAL A 209 -10.07 1.29 2.84
N GLY A 210 -9.14 2.21 2.58
CA GLY A 210 -8.91 3.42 3.35
C GLY A 210 -7.83 3.18 4.41
N SER A 211 -7.17 4.26 4.80
CA SER A 211 -6.10 4.27 5.80
C SER A 211 -6.39 5.38 6.81
N ALA A 212 -5.86 5.23 8.03
CA ALA A 212 -5.87 6.28 9.05
C ALA A 212 -4.70 6.07 10.01
N ALA A 213 -4.13 7.16 10.53
CA ALA A 213 -3.14 7.06 11.59
C ALA A 213 -3.79 6.64 12.92
N VAL A 214 -3.03 5.96 13.79
CA VAL A 214 -3.51 5.60 15.13
C VAL A 214 -3.91 6.88 15.89
N GLY A 215 -5.05 6.86 16.56
CA GLY A 215 -5.62 8.04 17.23
C GLY A 215 -6.47 8.95 16.33
N TYR A 216 -6.52 8.69 15.02
CA TYR A 216 -7.25 9.51 14.03
C TYR A 216 -8.38 8.71 13.35
N GLY A 217 -9.24 8.05 14.15
CA GLY A 217 -10.35 7.24 13.63
C GLY A 217 -9.94 5.86 13.12
N TYR A 218 -8.74 5.40 13.49
CA TYR A 218 -8.18 4.11 13.09
C TYR A 218 -9.07 2.91 13.43
N GLU A 219 -9.86 2.99 14.51
CA GLU A 219 -10.81 1.96 14.92
C GLU A 219 -11.87 1.65 13.85
N TYR A 220 -12.19 2.61 12.99
CA TYR A 220 -13.07 2.39 11.84
C TYR A 220 -12.39 1.53 10.78
N VAL A 221 -11.10 1.76 10.52
CA VAL A 221 -10.31 1.01 9.54
C VAL A 221 -10.18 -0.46 9.97
N VAL A 222 -9.81 -0.71 11.23
CA VAL A 222 -9.74 -2.05 11.82
C VAL A 222 -11.07 -2.77 11.70
N SER A 223 -12.16 -2.13 12.12
CA SER A 223 -13.50 -2.72 12.09
C SER A 223 -13.92 -3.08 10.65
N THR A 224 -13.53 -2.27 9.67
CA THR A 224 -13.79 -2.54 8.25
C THR A 224 -12.95 -3.71 7.73
N MET A 225 -11.65 -3.77 8.04
CA MET A 225 -10.78 -4.90 7.67
C MET A 225 -11.26 -6.23 8.27
N ASP A 226 -11.61 -6.25 9.56
CA ASP A 226 -12.14 -7.44 10.24
C ASP A 226 -13.42 -7.95 9.58
N ARG A 227 -14.33 -7.03 9.22
CA ARG A 227 -15.58 -7.38 8.51
C ARG A 227 -15.29 -7.92 7.12
N ILE A 228 -14.33 -7.34 6.41
CA ILE A 228 -13.91 -7.80 5.07
C ILE A 228 -13.33 -9.21 5.16
N LYS A 229 -12.35 -9.45 6.04
CA LYS A 229 -11.75 -10.78 6.22
C LYS A 229 -12.78 -11.81 6.69
N GLY A 230 -13.69 -11.42 7.60
CA GLY A 230 -14.80 -12.24 8.05
C GLY A 230 -15.73 -12.64 6.90
N ALA A 231 -16.12 -11.70 6.03
CA ALA A 231 -16.95 -11.98 4.87
C ALA A 231 -16.22 -12.83 3.81
N ALA A 232 -14.99 -12.46 3.48
CA ALA A 232 -14.15 -13.16 2.51
C ALA A 232 -13.94 -14.63 2.89
N LEU A 233 -13.58 -14.91 4.15
CA LEU A 233 -13.22 -16.26 4.58
C LEU A 233 -14.41 -17.07 5.09
N SER A 234 -15.25 -16.48 5.94
CA SER A 234 -16.34 -17.22 6.60
C SER A 234 -17.60 -17.31 5.74
N GLN A 235 -17.86 -16.29 4.92
CA GLN A 235 -19.04 -16.22 4.06
C GLN A 235 -18.72 -16.56 2.60
N ASN A 236 -17.43 -16.78 2.28
CA ASN A 236 -16.95 -17.05 0.92
C ASN A 236 -17.42 -15.97 -0.07
N ASP A 237 -17.32 -14.70 0.36
CA ASP A 237 -17.67 -13.56 -0.47
C ASP A 237 -16.53 -13.24 -1.45
N ASN A 238 -16.66 -13.79 -2.67
CA ASN A 238 -15.64 -13.65 -3.71
C ASN A 238 -15.30 -12.19 -4.08
N MET A 239 -16.20 -11.24 -3.83
CA MET A 239 -15.96 -9.80 -4.12
C MET A 239 -15.23 -9.07 -2.99
N LEU A 240 -14.90 -9.78 -1.91
CA LEU A 240 -14.08 -9.30 -0.80
C LEU A 240 -12.83 -10.17 -0.60
N GLN A 241 -12.59 -11.13 -1.49
CA GLN A 241 -11.43 -12.02 -1.47
C GLN A 241 -10.20 -11.41 -2.17
N MET A 242 -10.19 -10.13 -2.52
CA MET A 242 -8.99 -9.44 -2.99
C MET A 242 -8.02 -9.20 -1.81
N PRO A 243 -6.70 -9.18 -2.02
CA PRO A 243 -5.77 -8.78 -0.97
C PRO A 243 -5.91 -7.29 -0.65
N ILE A 244 -5.51 -6.89 0.55
CA ILE A 244 -5.56 -5.50 1.03
C ILE A 244 -4.15 -4.91 1.09
N ILE A 245 -3.97 -3.70 0.56
CA ILE A 245 -2.77 -2.88 0.75
C ILE A 245 -3.14 -1.57 1.45
N THR A 246 -2.35 -1.16 2.43
CA THR A 246 -2.65 0.03 3.24
C THR A 246 -1.50 1.04 3.18
N PRO A 247 -1.73 2.25 2.61
CA PRO A 247 -0.79 3.36 2.64
C PRO A 247 -0.72 3.99 4.04
N VAL A 248 0.16 3.47 4.91
CA VAL A 248 0.27 3.91 6.31
C VAL A 248 1.00 5.25 6.39
N SER A 249 2.12 5.37 5.68
CA SER A 249 2.97 6.54 5.70
C SER A 249 2.24 7.83 5.33
N SER A 250 1.36 7.79 4.33
CA SER A 250 0.65 8.96 3.83
C SER A 250 -0.32 9.56 4.87
N GLU A 251 -0.82 8.74 5.79
CA GLU A 251 -1.68 9.22 6.89
C GLU A 251 -0.85 9.61 8.10
N VAL A 252 0.10 8.76 8.51
CA VAL A 252 0.89 8.97 9.72
C VAL A 252 1.75 10.23 9.65
N TRP A 253 2.46 10.46 8.55
CA TRP A 253 3.35 11.62 8.45
C TRP A 253 2.61 12.95 8.19
N GLY A 254 1.28 12.92 8.10
CA GLY A 254 0.41 14.10 8.02
C GLY A 254 -0.25 14.51 9.35
N VAL A 255 -0.13 13.69 10.41
CA VAL A 255 -0.76 14.02 11.70
C VAL A 255 0.13 14.84 12.61
N LYS A 256 -0.51 15.57 13.53
CA LYS A 256 0.17 16.53 14.41
C LYS A 256 1.25 15.89 15.26
N GLU A 257 1.02 14.68 15.76
CA GLU A 257 1.95 13.92 16.60
C GLU A 257 3.16 13.39 15.83
N ALA A 258 3.16 13.39 14.50
CA ALA A 258 4.33 13.11 13.68
C ALA A 258 5.02 14.40 13.18
N MET A 259 4.27 15.51 13.05
CA MET A 259 4.77 16.75 12.45
C MET A 259 5.23 17.82 13.46
N ALA A 260 4.64 17.86 14.66
CA ALA A 260 4.95 18.91 15.63
C ALA A 260 6.37 18.77 16.16
N SER A 261 7.12 19.87 16.11
CA SER A 261 8.49 19.92 16.63
C SER A 261 8.49 19.74 18.16
N GLU A 262 9.60 19.22 18.69
CA GLU A 262 9.79 19.13 20.15
C GLU A 262 9.81 20.51 20.82
N ALA A 263 10.20 21.56 20.10
CA ALA A 263 10.16 22.93 20.61
C ALA A 263 8.72 23.44 20.81
N ASP A 264 7.80 23.07 19.91
CA ASP A 264 6.39 23.47 19.97
C ASP A 264 5.59 22.60 20.95
N MET A 265 5.97 21.33 21.12
CA MET A 265 5.31 20.33 21.99
C MET A 265 6.33 19.58 22.86
N PRO A 266 7.00 20.24 23.82
CA PRO A 266 8.08 19.64 24.61
C PRO A 266 7.62 18.44 25.46
N GLU A 267 6.35 18.40 25.87
CA GLU A 267 5.78 17.30 26.63
C GLU A 267 5.62 16.00 25.82
N TRP A 268 5.69 16.08 24.49
CA TRP A 268 5.59 14.93 23.60
C TRP A 268 6.96 14.30 23.27
N GLY A 269 8.06 15.01 23.58
CA GLY A 269 9.42 14.53 23.30
C GLY A 269 9.76 14.51 21.79
N SER A 270 10.77 13.71 21.46
CA SER A 270 11.39 13.66 20.12
C SER A 270 10.34 13.44 19.02
N GLN A 271 10.34 14.35 18.04
CA GLN A 271 9.44 14.25 16.88
C GLN A 271 9.73 13.01 16.05
N ASP A 272 11.01 12.70 15.82
CA ASP A 272 11.41 11.57 14.98
C ASP A 272 11.02 10.24 15.64
N GLU A 273 11.25 10.09 16.94
CA GLU A 273 10.82 8.90 17.70
C GLU A 273 9.30 8.73 17.67
N ARG A 274 8.54 9.81 17.89
CA ARG A 274 7.07 9.77 17.81
C ARG A 274 6.57 9.36 16.43
N GLY A 275 7.11 9.95 15.36
CA GLY A 275 6.71 9.63 14.00
C GLY A 275 6.99 8.16 13.66
N ILE A 276 8.15 7.65 14.06
CA ILE A 276 8.53 6.24 13.92
C ILE A 276 7.55 5.33 14.68
N ASP A 277 7.28 5.64 15.94
CA ASP A 277 6.39 4.83 16.79
C ASP A 277 4.96 4.81 16.23
N MET A 278 4.45 5.96 15.77
CA MET A 278 3.14 6.03 15.12
C MET A 278 3.08 5.17 13.86
N GLU A 279 4.11 5.24 13.00
CA GLU A 279 4.17 4.46 11.77
C GLU A 279 4.22 2.96 12.06
N ILE A 280 5.01 2.54 13.06
CA ILE A 280 5.09 1.15 13.50
C ILE A 280 3.75 0.67 14.09
N ILE A 281 3.14 1.45 14.99
CA ILE A 281 1.91 1.03 15.67
C ILE A 281 0.76 0.91 14.67
N THR A 282 0.60 1.89 13.77
CA THR A 282 -0.43 1.82 12.72
C THR A 282 -0.18 0.62 11.81
N ALA A 283 1.03 0.44 11.28
CA ALA A 283 1.34 -0.68 10.40
C ALA A 283 1.15 -2.05 11.06
N ALA A 284 1.58 -2.20 12.32
CA ALA A 284 1.42 -3.44 13.06
C ALA A 284 -0.07 -3.77 13.25
N ALA A 285 -0.89 -2.77 13.56
CA ALA A 285 -2.32 -2.95 13.69
C ALA A 285 -2.98 -3.26 12.35
N ASP A 286 -2.56 -2.63 11.24
CA ASP A 286 -3.11 -2.87 9.91
C ASP A 286 -2.88 -4.30 9.46
N LEU A 287 -1.67 -4.81 9.70
CA LEU A 287 -1.29 -6.19 9.43
C LEU A 287 -2.07 -7.18 10.31
N ALA A 288 -2.22 -6.88 11.59
CA ALA A 288 -3.00 -7.71 12.51
C ALA A 288 -4.50 -7.77 12.17
N SER A 289 -5.04 -6.73 11.52
CA SER A 289 -6.46 -6.63 11.14
C SER A 289 -6.76 -7.16 9.73
N GLY A 290 -5.77 -7.28 8.85
CA GLY A 290 -5.98 -7.93 7.55
C GLY A 290 -5.22 -7.37 6.37
N SER A 291 -4.36 -6.38 6.53
CA SER A 291 -3.53 -5.91 5.42
C SER A 291 -2.57 -7.03 4.98
N ASP A 292 -2.58 -7.32 3.68
CA ASP A 292 -1.64 -8.24 3.05
C ASP A 292 -0.34 -7.51 2.64
N ALA A 293 -0.38 -6.17 2.58
CA ALA A 293 0.80 -5.32 2.49
C ALA A 293 0.56 -3.95 3.15
N VAL A 294 1.63 -3.33 3.64
CA VAL A 294 1.63 -1.95 4.16
C VAL A 294 2.70 -1.12 3.45
N ILE A 295 2.46 0.18 3.30
CA ILE A 295 3.41 1.12 2.71
C ILE A 295 3.88 2.07 3.80
N LEU A 296 5.20 2.11 4.02
CA LEU A 296 5.88 2.85 5.08
C LEU A 296 6.95 3.75 4.47
N LYS A 297 7.44 4.73 5.24
CA LYS A 297 8.42 5.72 4.79
C LYS A 297 9.70 5.67 5.60
N HIS A 298 9.63 5.48 6.91
CA HIS A 298 10.80 5.56 7.76
C HIS A 298 11.60 4.23 7.79
N PRO A 299 12.93 4.25 7.59
CA PRO A 299 13.74 3.03 7.56
C PRO A 299 13.63 2.18 8.83
N GLN A 300 13.57 2.83 9.99
CA GLN A 300 13.39 2.11 11.26
C GLN A 300 12.01 1.44 11.38
N ALA A 301 10.95 2.07 10.86
CA ALA A 301 9.62 1.46 10.84
C ALA A 301 9.59 0.25 9.88
N VAL A 302 10.15 0.41 8.68
CA VAL A 302 10.29 -0.67 7.68
C VAL A 302 11.01 -1.88 8.27
N LYS A 303 12.17 -1.66 8.90
CA LYS A 303 12.93 -2.72 9.56
C LYS A 303 12.12 -3.41 10.66
N THR A 304 11.52 -2.62 11.56
CA THR A 304 10.78 -3.15 12.72
C THR A 304 9.58 -3.98 12.28
N ILE A 305 8.81 -3.50 11.30
CA ILE A 305 7.65 -4.23 10.77
C ILE A 305 8.08 -5.48 9.99
N SER A 306 9.16 -5.41 9.22
CA SER A 306 9.74 -6.59 8.56
C SER A 306 10.14 -7.68 9.57
N GLU A 307 10.78 -7.29 10.68
CA GLU A 307 11.14 -8.21 11.77
C GLU A 307 9.92 -8.78 12.48
N MET A 308 8.88 -7.97 12.72
CA MET A 308 7.62 -8.43 13.29
C MET A 308 6.94 -9.47 12.40
N ILE A 309 6.84 -9.21 11.09
CA ILE A 309 6.26 -10.16 10.13
C ILE A 309 7.02 -11.50 10.17
N LYS A 310 8.36 -11.46 10.13
CA LYS A 310 9.20 -12.67 10.21
C LYS A 310 9.05 -13.44 11.53
N ALA A 311 8.70 -12.76 12.61
CA ALA A 311 8.51 -13.40 13.91
C ALA A 311 7.13 -14.05 14.08
N LEU A 312 6.13 -13.59 13.31
CA LEU A 312 4.75 -14.05 13.40
C LEU A 312 4.35 -15.02 12.28
N ALA A 313 5.05 -15.00 11.15
CA ALA A 313 4.78 -15.84 9.98
C ALA A 313 5.59 -17.15 9.94
#